data_AF-A0A251UNF1-F1
#
_entry.id   AF-A0A251UNF1-F1
#
_cell.length_a   1.000
_cell.length_b   1.000
_cell.length_c   1.000
_cell.angle_alpha   90.00
_cell.angle_beta   90.00
_cell.angle_gamma   90.00
#
_symmetry.space_group_name_H-M   'P 1'
#
loop_
_entity.id
_entity.type
_entity.pdbx_description
1 polymer ?
#
loop_
_entity_poly.entity_id
_entity_poly.type
_entity_poly.pdbx_seq_one_letter_code
_entity_poly.pdbx_strand_id
1 'polypeptide(L)'
;MLYRAFILGEANARAANHQIVREWRTMVRERADWEGYRERSLKRIAEFEKSKAALDEERAKFEADKKAEEWGREGLQKKLHNVEEQLAKEKAEFKRICAQDNERAYAARQKIVDLEAKVADLTSKVEEAQGEKAAKQQVEVELSAAKVQLSSKDRDLHAKDVEIAELKRRLNEQIDRCESLEIDLEAERVKAATAEEARAVSTAALNVAQTNYSEAQGIVDTLVSEAEWMRTRGVVLVANSILNAGELDRAVAALTDAARAVGHRGGYLECASHVEQILGQEFDVSHCSVTDRADAALAQAENSYDNLSLPIMDLVVESLKKDDWCQRLKAVLDPPVTVELSDEDPAGDDGGDGDDDGDDDDGEDAGDDDGDRRDEYNRLLNRLLIGVCAL
;
A
#
# COMPACT_ATOMS: atom_id res chain seq x y z
N MET A 1 -124.98 -22.42 -47.31
CA MET A 1 -124.45 -21.85 -46.06
C MET A 1 -123.56 -22.84 -45.31
N LEU A 2 -124.01 -24.07 -45.02
CA LEU A 2 -123.28 -25.05 -44.17
C LEU A 2 -121.93 -25.55 -44.75
N TYR A 3 -121.85 -25.84 -46.05
CA TYR A 3 -120.60 -26.34 -46.66
C TYR A 3 -119.44 -25.32 -46.64
N ARG A 4 -119.76 -24.03 -46.82
CA ARG A 4 -118.77 -22.94 -46.75
C ARG A 4 -118.22 -22.75 -45.33
N ALA A 5 -119.08 -22.90 -44.32
CA ALA A 5 -118.66 -22.86 -42.91
C ALA A 5 -117.76 -24.06 -42.56
N PHE A 6 -118.06 -25.25 -43.09
CA PHE A 6 -117.20 -26.43 -42.93
C PHE A 6 -115.80 -26.21 -43.51
N ILE A 7 -115.70 -25.75 -44.77
CA ILE A 7 -114.40 -25.47 -45.41
C ILE A 7 -113.61 -24.41 -44.64
N LEU A 8 -114.26 -23.32 -44.20
CA LEU A 8 -113.60 -22.27 -43.44
C LEU A 8 -113.13 -22.76 -42.06
N GLY A 9 -113.93 -23.59 -41.37
CA GLY A 9 -113.54 -24.22 -40.11
C GLY A 9 -112.35 -25.16 -40.26
N GLU A 10 -112.33 -25.96 -41.31
CA GLU A 10 -111.24 -26.91 -41.58
C GLU A 10 -109.94 -26.19 -42.00
N ALA A 11 -110.05 -25.12 -42.80
CA ALA A 11 -108.92 -24.25 -43.14
C ALA A 11 -108.33 -23.55 -41.91
N ASN A 12 -109.18 -23.02 -41.02
CA ASN A 12 -108.76 -22.41 -39.76
C ASN A 12 -108.10 -23.43 -38.82
N ALA A 13 -108.64 -24.65 -38.71
CA ALA A 13 -108.04 -25.71 -37.90
C ALA A 13 -106.65 -26.13 -38.44
N ARG A 14 -106.50 -26.26 -39.77
CA ARG A 14 -105.20 -26.53 -40.40
C ARG A 14 -104.21 -25.40 -40.17
N ALA A 15 -104.64 -24.14 -40.29
CA ALA A 15 -103.80 -22.97 -40.04
C ALA A 15 -103.33 -22.90 -38.57
N ALA A 16 -104.24 -23.15 -37.61
CA ALA A 16 -103.91 -23.21 -36.19
C ALA A 16 -102.91 -24.34 -35.87
N ASN A 17 -103.13 -25.55 -36.42
CA ASN A 17 -102.19 -26.66 -36.25
C ASN A 17 -100.81 -26.32 -36.83
N HIS A 18 -100.74 -25.66 -37.99
CA HIS A 18 -99.48 -25.23 -38.58
C HIS A 18 -98.77 -24.20 -37.67
N GLN A 19 -99.50 -23.28 -37.05
CA GLN A 19 -98.92 -22.30 -36.13
C GLN A 19 -98.36 -22.95 -34.86
N ILE A 20 -99.13 -23.85 -34.24
CA ILE A 20 -98.69 -24.62 -33.06
C ILE A 20 -97.40 -25.40 -33.35
N VAL A 21 -97.31 -26.05 -34.51
CA VAL A 21 -96.11 -26.80 -34.91
C VAL A 21 -94.90 -25.87 -35.11
N ARG A 22 -95.08 -24.67 -35.66
CA ARG A 22 -93.99 -23.68 -35.80
C ARG A 22 -93.51 -23.20 -34.44
N GLU A 23 -94.42 -22.84 -33.55
CA GLU A 23 -94.11 -22.39 -32.19
C GLU A 23 -93.40 -23.49 -31.40
N TRP A 24 -93.88 -24.74 -31.48
CA TRP A 24 -93.22 -25.88 -30.86
C TRP A 24 -91.79 -26.08 -31.37
N ARG A 25 -91.56 -25.99 -32.70
CA ARG A 25 -90.19 -26.07 -33.27
C ARG A 25 -89.30 -24.91 -32.83
N THR A 26 -89.85 -23.72 -32.58
CA THR A 26 -89.09 -22.59 -32.03
C THR A 26 -88.74 -22.83 -30.57
N MET A 27 -89.71 -23.22 -29.73
CA MET A 27 -89.45 -23.56 -28.33
C MET A 27 -88.43 -24.69 -28.15
N VAL A 28 -88.45 -25.71 -29.02
CA VAL A 28 -87.46 -26.80 -28.98
C VAL A 28 -86.05 -26.29 -29.29
N ARG A 29 -85.90 -25.37 -30.25
CA ARG A 29 -84.60 -24.76 -30.57
C ARG A 29 -84.11 -23.86 -29.44
N GLU A 30 -84.97 -22.98 -28.92
CA GLU A 30 -84.63 -22.11 -27.79
C GLU A 30 -84.24 -22.92 -26.55
N ARG A 31 -84.94 -24.04 -26.27
CA ARG A 31 -84.57 -24.95 -25.18
C ARG A 31 -83.17 -25.53 -25.36
N ALA A 32 -82.80 -25.96 -26.58
CA ALA A 32 -81.47 -26.47 -26.87
C ALA A 32 -80.39 -25.37 -26.72
N ASP A 33 -80.68 -24.15 -27.15
CA ASP A 33 -79.77 -23.00 -27.00
C ASP A 33 -79.56 -22.64 -25.51
N TRP A 34 -80.62 -22.67 -24.71
CA TRP A 34 -80.57 -22.47 -23.25
C TRP A 34 -79.79 -23.57 -22.53
N GLU A 35 -79.98 -24.83 -22.93
CA GLU A 35 -79.20 -25.96 -22.39
C GLU A 35 -77.71 -25.79 -22.72
N GLY A 36 -77.36 -25.43 -23.95
CA GLY A 36 -75.98 -25.16 -24.35
C GLY A 36 -75.37 -23.94 -23.62
N TYR A 37 -76.15 -22.87 -23.39
CA TYR A 37 -75.70 -21.74 -22.59
C TYR A 37 -75.46 -22.13 -21.13
N ARG A 38 -76.36 -22.91 -20.53
CA ARG A 38 -76.23 -23.43 -19.17
C ARG A 38 -74.97 -24.28 -19.03
N GLU A 39 -74.72 -25.17 -19.96
CA GLU A 39 -73.52 -26.03 -19.98
C GLU A 39 -72.23 -25.20 -20.04
N ARG A 40 -72.15 -24.22 -20.96
CA ARG A 40 -70.98 -23.31 -21.05
C ARG A 40 -70.77 -22.51 -19.77
N SER A 41 -71.85 -22.08 -19.12
CA SER A 41 -71.76 -21.33 -17.86
C SER A 41 -71.30 -22.21 -16.70
N LEU A 42 -71.80 -23.46 -16.60
CA LEU A 42 -71.31 -24.42 -15.61
C LEU A 42 -69.83 -24.77 -15.83
N LYS A 43 -69.39 -24.91 -17.08
CA LYS A 43 -67.98 -25.15 -17.40
C LYS A 43 -67.08 -23.99 -16.93
N ARG A 44 -67.49 -22.75 -17.18
CA ARG A 44 -66.75 -21.56 -16.69
C ARG A 44 -66.71 -21.46 -15.17
N ILE A 45 -67.80 -21.82 -14.48
CA ILE A 45 -67.83 -21.86 -13.02
C ILE A 45 -66.83 -22.91 -12.50
N ALA A 46 -66.83 -24.11 -13.08
CA ALA A 46 -65.88 -25.16 -12.70
C ALA A 46 -64.42 -24.76 -12.97
N GLU A 47 -64.15 -24.10 -14.11
CA GLU A 47 -62.81 -23.56 -14.43
C GLU A 47 -62.39 -22.45 -13.45
N PHE A 48 -63.31 -21.57 -13.05
CA PHE A 48 -63.06 -20.53 -12.05
C PHE A 48 -62.82 -21.11 -10.65
N GLU A 49 -63.59 -22.11 -10.24
CA GLU A 49 -63.37 -22.79 -8.96
C GLU A 49 -62.00 -23.49 -8.93
N LYS A 50 -61.61 -24.11 -10.06
CA LYS A 50 -60.28 -24.71 -10.21
C LYS A 50 -59.16 -23.68 -10.13
N SER A 51 -59.29 -22.53 -10.81
CA SER A 51 -58.26 -21.48 -10.76
C SER A 51 -58.19 -20.82 -9.39
N LYS A 52 -59.32 -20.65 -8.71
CA LYS A 52 -59.37 -20.16 -7.34
C LYS A 52 -58.64 -21.11 -6.38
N ALA A 53 -58.88 -22.41 -6.47
CA ALA A 53 -58.17 -23.40 -5.66
C ALA A 53 -56.66 -23.37 -5.90
N ALA A 54 -56.22 -23.29 -7.17
CA ALA A 54 -54.81 -23.16 -7.50
C ALA A 54 -54.18 -21.87 -6.93
N LEU A 55 -54.90 -20.73 -6.97
CA LEU A 55 -54.42 -19.49 -6.35
C LEU A 55 -54.30 -19.60 -4.83
N ASP A 56 -55.25 -20.27 -4.16
CA ASP A 56 -55.18 -20.48 -2.72
C ASP A 56 -54.00 -21.40 -2.34
N GLU A 57 -53.69 -22.42 -3.16
CA GLU A 57 -52.49 -23.26 -3.00
C GLU A 57 -51.19 -22.48 -3.19
N GLU A 58 -51.07 -21.68 -4.26
CA GLU A 58 -49.88 -20.86 -4.49
C GLU A 58 -49.69 -19.80 -3.40
N ARG A 59 -50.78 -19.21 -2.91
CA ARG A 59 -50.74 -18.30 -1.77
C ARG A 59 -50.24 -18.98 -0.50
N ALA A 60 -50.66 -20.23 -0.26
CA ALA A 60 -50.19 -20.99 0.89
C ALA A 60 -48.69 -21.34 0.80
N LYS A 61 -48.20 -21.71 -0.40
CA LYS A 61 -46.77 -21.93 -0.65
C LYS A 61 -45.96 -20.66 -0.40
N PHE A 62 -46.39 -19.53 -0.97
CA PHE A 62 -45.70 -18.24 -0.79
C PHE A 62 -45.56 -17.84 0.69
N GLU A 63 -46.62 -18.02 1.49
CA GLU A 63 -46.54 -17.73 2.94
C GLU A 63 -45.66 -18.72 3.71
N ALA A 64 -45.52 -19.96 3.24
CA ALA A 64 -44.59 -20.93 3.82
C ALA A 64 -43.14 -20.56 3.50
N ASP A 65 -42.85 -20.23 2.25
CA ASP A 65 -41.52 -19.83 1.78
C ASP A 65 -41.06 -18.55 2.49
N LYS A 66 -41.94 -17.55 2.60
CA LYS A 66 -41.67 -16.32 3.33
C LYS A 66 -41.25 -16.58 4.79
N LYS A 67 -41.93 -17.48 5.49
CA LYS A 67 -41.57 -17.83 6.88
C LYS A 67 -40.25 -18.57 6.96
N ALA A 68 -39.95 -19.44 5.98
CA ALA A 68 -38.68 -20.14 5.91
C ALA A 68 -37.52 -19.16 5.67
N GLU A 69 -37.69 -18.20 4.76
CA GLU A 69 -36.71 -17.14 4.51
C GLU A 69 -36.53 -16.22 5.72
N GLU A 70 -37.61 -15.85 6.42
CA GLU A 70 -37.55 -15.06 7.65
C GLU A 70 -36.75 -15.79 8.74
N TRP A 71 -36.96 -17.09 8.94
CA TRP A 71 -36.16 -17.90 9.86
C TRP A 71 -34.70 -18.03 9.41
N GLY A 72 -34.44 -18.12 8.10
CA GLY A 72 -33.09 -18.08 7.53
C GLY A 72 -32.38 -16.76 7.84
N ARG A 73 -33.07 -15.63 7.63
CA ARG A 73 -32.57 -14.28 7.89
C ARG A 73 -32.31 -14.05 9.37
N GLU A 74 -33.21 -14.44 10.27
CA GLU A 74 -33.00 -14.36 11.71
C GLU A 74 -31.81 -15.21 12.16
N GLY A 75 -31.64 -16.40 11.58
CA GLY A 75 -30.49 -17.26 11.83
C GLY A 75 -29.17 -16.60 11.42
N LEU A 76 -29.13 -15.97 10.25
CA LEU A 76 -27.96 -15.21 9.78
C LEU A 76 -27.69 -13.98 10.66
N GLN A 77 -28.73 -13.25 11.05
CA GLN A 77 -28.60 -12.08 11.92
C GLN A 77 -28.02 -12.45 13.29
N LYS A 78 -28.44 -13.58 13.88
CA LYS A 78 -27.86 -14.10 15.13
C LYS A 78 -26.39 -14.50 14.98
N LYS A 79 -26.03 -15.14 13.86
CA LYS A 79 -24.64 -15.49 13.56
C LYS A 79 -23.77 -14.25 13.41
N LEU A 80 -24.25 -13.25 12.65
CA LEU A 80 -23.58 -11.97 12.46
C LEU A 80 -23.34 -11.27 13.81
N HIS A 81 -24.36 -11.18 14.65
CA HIS A 81 -24.22 -10.57 15.97
C HIS A 81 -23.20 -11.29 16.87
N ASN A 82 -23.17 -12.63 16.84
CA ASN A 82 -22.18 -13.40 17.61
C ASN A 82 -20.74 -13.16 17.11
N VAL A 83 -20.54 -13.11 15.79
CA VAL A 83 -19.22 -12.80 15.20
C VAL A 83 -18.80 -11.37 15.55
N GLU A 84 -19.71 -10.40 15.51
CA GLU A 84 -19.43 -9.02 15.94
C GLU A 84 -19.04 -8.94 17.42
N GLU A 85 -19.71 -9.70 18.30
CA GLU A 85 -19.37 -9.75 19.73
C GLU A 85 -17.99 -10.40 19.96
N GLN A 86 -17.66 -11.46 19.23
CA GLN A 86 -16.34 -12.09 19.27
C GLN A 86 -15.24 -11.12 18.79
N LEU A 87 -15.48 -10.46 17.66
CA LEU A 87 -14.55 -9.46 17.11
C LEU A 87 -14.33 -8.31 18.09
N ALA A 88 -15.38 -7.85 18.78
CA ALA A 88 -15.26 -6.81 19.81
C ALA A 88 -14.40 -7.27 21.00
N LYS A 89 -14.54 -8.53 21.44
CA LYS A 89 -13.71 -9.13 22.49
C LYS A 89 -12.25 -9.23 22.06
N GLU A 90 -11.98 -9.74 20.86
CA GLU A 90 -10.62 -9.86 20.32
C GLU A 90 -9.94 -8.49 20.16
N LYS A 91 -10.65 -7.48 19.65
CA LYS A 91 -10.13 -6.11 19.55
C LYS A 91 -9.79 -5.52 20.92
N ALA A 92 -10.61 -5.79 21.95
CA ALA A 92 -10.33 -5.35 23.31
C ALA A 92 -9.12 -6.08 23.92
N GLU A 93 -8.98 -7.39 23.71
CA GLU A 93 -7.84 -8.18 24.17
C GLU A 93 -6.54 -7.75 23.48
N PHE A 94 -6.57 -7.55 22.16
CA PHE A 94 -5.44 -7.05 21.40
C PHE A 94 -4.97 -5.69 21.92
N LYS A 95 -5.89 -4.75 22.12
CA LYS A 95 -5.57 -3.42 22.68
C LYS A 95 -4.92 -3.53 24.06
N ARG A 96 -5.40 -4.44 24.91
CA ARG A 96 -4.81 -4.70 26.22
C ARG A 96 -3.39 -5.27 26.11
N ILE A 97 -3.15 -6.22 25.20
CA ILE A 97 -1.82 -6.79 24.97
C ILE A 97 -0.86 -5.71 24.46
N CYS A 98 -1.27 -4.89 23.49
CA CYS A 98 -0.45 -3.79 22.99
C CYS A 98 -0.08 -2.80 24.10
N ALA A 99 -1.02 -2.46 24.99
CA ALA A 99 -0.72 -1.60 26.13
C ALA A 99 0.33 -2.22 27.06
N GLN A 100 0.19 -3.51 27.39
CA GLN A 100 1.14 -4.23 28.23
C GLN A 100 2.53 -4.32 27.61
N ASP A 101 2.63 -4.61 26.32
CA ASP A 101 3.92 -4.69 25.63
C ASP A 101 4.58 -3.32 25.48
N ASN A 102 3.79 -2.25 25.31
CA ASN A 102 4.29 -0.89 25.33
C ASN A 102 4.87 -0.52 26.70
N GLU A 103 4.17 -0.84 27.80
CA GLU A 103 4.68 -0.66 29.17
C GLU A 103 5.99 -1.43 29.40
N ARG A 104 6.08 -2.68 28.93
CA ARG A 104 7.31 -3.49 28.99
C ARG A 104 8.44 -2.87 28.20
N ALA A 105 8.16 -2.36 27.00
CA ALA A 105 9.14 -1.69 26.15
C ALA A 105 9.66 -0.40 26.82
N TYR A 106 8.78 0.41 27.42
CA TYR A 106 9.19 1.58 28.19
C TYR A 106 10.05 1.19 29.39
N ALA A 107 9.67 0.17 30.15
CA ALA A 107 10.46 -0.33 31.28
C ALA A 107 11.84 -0.85 30.85
N ALA A 108 11.93 -1.51 29.69
CA ALA A 108 13.20 -1.97 29.12
C ALA A 108 14.08 -0.78 28.68
N ARG A 109 13.51 0.22 28.02
CA ARG A 109 14.21 1.46 27.64
C ARG A 109 14.77 2.19 28.86
N GLN A 110 13.98 2.31 29.92
CA GLN A 110 14.46 2.92 31.17
C GLN A 110 15.64 2.16 31.76
N LYS A 111 15.60 0.82 31.77
CA LYS A 111 16.73 0.00 32.23
C LYS A 111 17.98 0.19 31.37
N ILE A 112 17.82 0.35 30.05
CA ILE A 112 18.95 0.62 29.14
C ILE A 112 19.59 1.96 29.52
N VAL A 113 18.80 3.01 29.68
CA VAL A 113 19.29 4.34 30.08
C VAL A 113 20.01 4.27 31.44
N ASP A 114 19.44 3.58 32.43
CA ASP A 114 20.07 3.40 33.75
C ASP A 114 21.41 2.64 33.65
N LEU A 115 21.52 1.66 32.74
CA LEU A 115 22.75 0.93 32.50
C LEU A 115 23.79 1.76 31.73
N GLU A 116 23.37 2.54 30.74
CA GLU A 116 24.23 3.49 30.01
C GLU A 116 24.84 4.52 30.97
N ALA A 117 24.04 5.06 31.89
CA ALA A 117 24.52 5.97 32.92
C ALA A 117 25.58 5.30 33.84
N LYS A 118 25.36 4.04 34.24
CA LYS A 118 26.35 3.28 35.02
C LYS A 118 27.62 2.98 34.23
N VAL A 119 27.51 2.68 32.94
CA VAL A 119 28.67 2.47 32.07
C VAL A 119 29.46 3.76 31.95
N ALA A 120 28.82 4.91 31.75
CA ALA A 120 29.49 6.21 31.71
C ALA A 120 30.23 6.54 33.01
N ASP A 121 29.60 6.33 34.18
CA ASP A 121 30.24 6.52 35.50
C ASP A 121 31.44 5.59 35.70
N LEU A 122 31.32 4.32 35.31
CA LEU A 122 32.43 3.36 35.39
C LEU A 122 33.57 3.72 34.43
N THR A 123 33.26 4.16 33.21
CA THR A 123 34.25 4.61 32.23
C THR A 123 35.03 5.81 32.76
N SER A 124 34.34 6.82 33.32
CA SER A 124 34.99 7.98 33.95
C SER A 124 35.94 7.57 35.09
N LYS A 125 35.52 6.64 35.97
CA LYS A 125 36.39 6.11 37.03
C LYS A 125 37.61 5.35 36.49
N VAL A 126 37.45 4.64 35.37
CA VAL A 126 38.57 3.94 34.73
C VAL A 126 39.57 4.94 34.13
N GLU A 127 39.09 5.99 33.48
CA GLU A 127 39.93 7.08 32.96
C GLU A 127 40.69 7.80 34.08
N GLU A 128 40.02 8.14 35.19
CA GLU A 128 40.65 8.71 36.38
C GLU A 128 41.76 7.80 36.94
N ALA A 129 41.48 6.50 37.10
CA ALA A 129 42.45 5.53 37.59
C ALA A 129 43.64 5.32 36.62
N GLN A 130 43.42 5.43 35.31
CA GLN A 130 44.48 5.41 34.30
C GLN A 130 45.32 6.70 34.35
N GLY A 131 44.68 7.87 34.50
CA GLY A 131 45.35 9.14 34.72
C GLY A 131 46.25 9.13 35.96
N GLU A 132 45.76 8.60 37.08
CA GLU A 132 46.57 8.42 38.29
C GLU A 132 47.76 7.47 38.08
N LYS A 133 47.57 6.37 37.34
CA LYS A 133 48.67 5.44 37.01
C LYS A 133 49.72 6.10 36.11
N ALA A 134 49.28 6.85 35.09
CA ALA A 134 50.17 7.59 34.22
C ALA A 134 50.95 8.66 34.99
N ALA A 135 50.30 9.40 35.89
CA ALA A 135 50.95 10.36 36.77
C ALA A 135 51.99 9.68 37.70
N LYS A 136 51.66 8.52 38.28
CA LYS A 136 52.62 7.74 39.09
C LYS A 136 53.82 7.28 38.27
N GLN A 137 53.60 6.78 37.05
CA GLN A 137 54.68 6.39 36.14
C GLN A 137 55.54 7.58 35.75
N GLN A 138 54.94 8.74 35.46
CA GLN A 138 55.68 9.97 35.16
C GLN A 138 56.54 10.42 36.34
N VAL A 139 56.00 10.40 37.57
CA VAL A 139 56.77 10.68 38.79
C VAL A 139 57.92 9.68 38.98
N GLU A 140 57.72 8.39 38.67
CA GLU A 140 58.77 7.38 38.75
C GLU A 140 59.86 7.58 37.68
N VAL A 141 59.48 8.00 36.46
CA VAL A 141 60.41 8.40 35.39
C VAL A 141 61.18 9.66 35.79
N GLU A 142 60.52 10.68 36.35
CA GLU A 142 61.18 11.89 36.85
C GLU A 142 62.11 11.59 38.02
N LEU A 143 61.72 10.70 38.93
CA LEU A 143 62.56 10.25 40.05
C LEU A 143 63.78 9.47 39.55
N SER A 144 63.62 8.60 38.56
CA SER A 144 64.72 7.87 37.96
C SER A 144 65.64 8.78 37.13
N ALA A 145 65.10 9.76 36.40
CA ALA A 145 65.86 10.80 35.71
C ALA A 145 66.62 11.70 36.70
N ALA A 146 65.99 12.11 37.80
CA ALA A 146 66.64 12.85 38.89
C ALA A 146 67.74 12.00 39.55
N LYS A 147 67.52 10.70 39.72
CA LYS A 147 68.54 9.76 40.24
C LYS A 147 69.72 9.61 39.28
N VAL A 148 69.49 9.60 37.97
CA VAL A 148 70.53 9.62 36.93
C VAL A 148 71.31 10.95 36.96
N GLN A 149 70.61 12.08 37.06
CA GLN A 149 71.23 13.40 37.18
C GLN A 149 72.01 13.57 38.50
N LEU A 150 71.54 13.01 39.60
CA LEU A 150 72.26 13.01 40.88
C LEU A 150 73.50 12.11 40.79
N SER A 151 73.38 10.92 40.20
CA SER A 151 74.51 10.02 39.94
C SER A 151 75.56 10.65 39.00
N SER A 152 75.13 11.37 37.96
CA SER A 152 76.05 12.11 37.09
C SER A 152 76.72 13.26 37.83
N LYS A 153 75.99 14.02 38.65
CA LYS A 153 76.55 15.09 39.48
C LYS A 153 77.50 14.57 40.56
N ASP A 154 77.24 13.41 41.14
CA ASP A 154 78.13 12.76 42.12
C ASP A 154 79.42 12.28 41.46
N ARG A 155 79.33 11.76 40.23
CA ARG A 155 80.48 11.46 39.37
C ARG A 155 81.23 12.72 38.95
N ASP A 156 80.53 13.81 38.64
CA ASP A 156 81.13 15.11 38.31
C ASP A 156 81.80 15.74 39.53
N LEU A 157 81.28 15.57 40.75
CA LEU A 157 81.94 16.01 41.98
C LEU A 157 83.20 15.18 42.23
N HIS A 158 83.14 13.86 42.07
CA HIS A 158 84.32 13.00 42.13
C HIS A 158 85.36 13.35 41.05
N ALA A 159 84.91 13.67 39.84
CA ALA A 159 85.75 14.15 38.75
C ALA A 159 86.33 15.54 39.06
N LYS A 160 85.58 16.42 39.73
CA LYS A 160 86.07 17.74 40.18
C LYS A 160 87.06 17.65 41.33
N ASP A 161 86.97 16.66 42.21
CA ASP A 161 88.00 16.41 43.24
C ASP A 161 89.30 15.91 42.60
N VAL A 162 89.21 15.10 41.54
CA VAL A 162 90.34 14.70 40.69
C VAL A 162 90.88 15.90 39.90
N GLU A 163 89.99 16.71 39.34
CA GLU A 163 90.32 17.92 38.57
C GLU A 163 90.90 19.03 39.46
N ILE A 164 90.58 19.14 40.75
CA ILE A 164 91.25 20.06 41.68
C ILE A 164 92.71 19.62 41.93
N ALA A 165 92.96 18.31 42.00
CA ALA A 165 94.32 17.77 42.05
C ALA A 165 95.06 17.98 40.72
N GLU A 166 94.35 17.93 39.59
CA GLU A 166 94.89 18.10 38.25
C GLU A 166 95.01 19.57 37.79
N LEU A 167 94.18 20.49 38.29
CA LEU A 167 94.22 21.94 38.04
C LEU A 167 95.40 22.60 38.75
N LYS A 168 95.87 22.03 39.86
CA LYS A 168 97.19 22.37 40.43
C LYS A 168 98.35 22.00 39.50
N ARG A 169 98.17 21.01 38.60
CA ARG A 169 99.13 20.60 37.58
C ARG A 169 98.93 21.37 36.26
N ARG A 170 97.68 21.65 35.86
CA ARG A 170 97.30 22.38 34.64
C ARG A 170 97.48 23.90 34.74
N LEU A 171 97.51 24.52 35.93
CA LEU A 171 97.96 25.91 36.10
C LEU A 171 99.42 26.11 35.63
N ASN A 172 100.21 25.03 35.59
CA ASN A 172 101.59 25.03 35.11
C ASN A 172 101.71 24.70 33.61
N GLU A 173 100.61 24.32 32.94
CA GLU A 173 100.57 23.90 31.53
C GLU A 173 99.56 24.72 30.69
N GLN A 174 98.70 25.54 31.31
CA GLN A 174 97.84 26.57 30.68
C GLN A 174 98.54 27.93 30.53
N ILE A 175 99.85 27.94 30.28
CA ILE A 175 100.53 29.05 29.60
C ILE A 175 100.49 28.85 28.07
N ASP A 176 100.23 27.62 27.57
CA ASP A 176 100.54 27.35 26.17
C ASP A 176 99.38 27.27 25.16
N ARG A 177 98.14 26.85 25.47
CA ARG A 177 97.23 26.45 24.37
C ARG A 177 95.73 26.67 24.60
N CYS A 178 95.17 27.64 23.89
CA CYS A 178 93.74 27.81 23.58
C CYS A 178 93.41 27.18 22.21
N GLU A 179 92.11 27.03 21.90
CA GLU A 179 91.44 26.74 20.60
C GLU A 179 90.88 25.30 20.44
N SER A 180 89.53 25.16 20.48
CA SER A 180 88.71 24.22 19.65
C SER A 180 87.28 24.06 20.23
N LEU A 181 86.32 24.89 19.81
CA LEU A 181 84.88 24.65 20.00
C LEU A 181 84.09 25.23 18.81
N GLU A 182 84.10 24.51 17.70
CA GLU A 182 83.48 24.93 16.43
C GLU A 182 82.59 23.84 15.77
N ILE A 183 82.15 22.82 16.52
CA ILE A 183 81.56 21.60 15.93
C ILE A 183 80.02 21.44 16.09
N ASP A 184 79.33 22.20 16.95
CA ASP A 184 77.93 21.87 17.30
C ASP A 184 76.81 22.55 16.47
N LEU A 185 77.11 23.33 15.42
CA LEU A 185 76.08 24.12 14.70
C LEU A 185 75.50 23.44 13.43
N GLU A 186 76.11 22.36 12.94
CA GLU A 186 75.74 21.74 11.66
C GLU A 186 74.66 20.63 11.78
N ALA A 187 74.40 20.11 12.99
CA ALA A 187 73.48 18.99 13.22
C ALA A 187 71.98 19.37 13.31
N GLU A 188 71.65 20.66 13.48
CA GLU A 188 70.26 21.15 13.63
C GLU A 188 69.59 21.57 12.31
N ARG A 189 70.36 21.87 11.25
CA ARG A 189 69.79 22.33 9.96
C ARG A 189 69.20 21.21 9.09
N VAL A 190 69.67 19.97 9.24
CA VAL A 190 69.19 18.81 8.46
C VAL A 190 67.84 18.25 8.99
N LYS A 191 67.50 18.50 10.25
CA LYS A 191 66.22 18.08 10.86
C LYS A 191 65.05 19.01 10.54
N ALA A 192 65.32 20.29 10.25
CA ALA A 192 64.29 21.27 9.90
C ALA A 192 63.74 21.06 8.49
N ALA A 193 64.59 20.73 7.51
CA ALA A 193 64.19 20.52 6.11
C ALA A 193 63.35 19.24 5.90
N THR A 194 63.65 18.17 6.64
CA THR A 194 62.92 16.89 6.56
C THR A 194 61.54 16.94 7.26
N ALA A 195 61.35 17.86 8.22
CA ALA A 195 60.05 18.08 8.87
C ALA A 195 59.08 18.93 8.04
N GLU A 196 59.58 19.77 7.13
CA GLU A 196 58.77 20.65 6.28
C GLU A 196 58.22 19.89 5.05
N GLU A 197 59.02 19.00 4.47
CA GLU A 197 58.60 18.13 3.36
C GLU A 197 57.52 17.11 3.81
N ALA A 198 57.64 16.58 5.04
CA ALA A 198 56.62 15.72 5.64
C ALA A 198 55.28 16.43 5.87
N ARG A 199 55.30 17.74 6.18
CA ARG A 199 54.07 18.54 6.32
C ARG A 199 53.39 18.77 4.97
N ALA A 200 54.14 19.08 3.92
CA ALA A 200 53.58 19.29 2.58
C ALA A 200 52.88 18.03 2.04
N VAL A 201 53.50 16.86 2.22
CA VAL A 201 52.91 15.56 1.83
C VAL A 201 51.64 15.26 2.64
N SER A 202 51.63 15.56 3.94
CA SER A 202 50.44 15.35 4.78
C SER A 202 49.28 16.27 4.39
N THR A 203 49.53 17.52 4.02
CA THR A 203 48.48 18.47 3.62
C THR A 203 47.90 18.09 2.24
N ALA A 204 48.74 17.65 1.30
CA ALA A 204 48.28 17.19 -0.01
C ALA A 204 47.39 15.93 0.11
N ALA A 205 47.77 14.98 0.97
CA ALA A 205 46.95 13.79 1.24
C ALA A 205 45.59 14.14 1.87
N LEU A 206 45.55 15.15 2.74
CA LEU A 206 44.31 15.59 3.40
C LEU A 206 43.35 16.26 2.41
N ASN A 207 43.85 17.09 1.49
CA ASN A 207 43.04 17.70 0.44
C ASN A 207 42.40 16.65 -0.49
N VAL A 208 43.16 15.62 -0.89
CA VAL A 208 42.63 14.52 -1.71
C VAL A 208 41.53 13.75 -0.96
N ALA A 209 41.74 13.46 0.32
CA ALA A 209 40.73 12.79 1.14
C ALA A 209 39.44 13.64 1.28
N GLN A 210 39.58 14.96 1.40
CA GLN A 210 38.45 15.87 1.51
C GLN A 210 37.65 15.98 0.20
N THR A 211 38.32 16.05 -0.96
CA THR A 211 37.65 16.04 -2.27
C THR A 211 36.90 14.72 -2.49
N ASN A 212 37.54 13.58 -2.22
CA ASN A 212 36.89 12.27 -2.33
C ASN A 212 35.67 12.15 -1.41
N TYR A 213 35.73 12.74 -0.21
CA TYR A 213 34.58 12.78 0.71
C TYR A 213 33.43 13.62 0.15
N SER A 214 33.71 14.79 -0.44
CA SER A 214 32.68 15.63 -1.06
C SER A 214 32.00 14.98 -2.27
N GLU A 215 32.78 14.28 -3.10
CA GLU A 215 32.23 13.52 -4.24
C GLU A 215 31.37 12.33 -3.75
N ALA A 216 31.84 11.60 -2.75
CA ALA A 216 31.07 10.50 -2.15
C ALA A 216 29.77 11.00 -1.50
N GLN A 217 29.82 12.15 -0.82
CA GLN A 217 28.63 12.78 -0.22
C GLN A 217 27.61 13.17 -1.29
N GLY A 218 28.04 13.78 -2.41
CA GLY A 218 27.14 14.13 -3.51
C GLY A 218 26.44 12.92 -4.14
N ILE A 219 27.13 11.78 -4.25
CA ILE A 219 26.53 10.52 -4.70
C ILE A 219 25.50 10.03 -3.67
N VAL A 220 25.82 10.06 -2.38
CA VAL A 220 24.91 9.65 -1.30
C VAL A 220 23.66 10.52 -1.28
N ASP A 221 23.80 11.84 -1.38
CA ASP A 221 22.67 12.77 -1.37
C ASP A 221 21.75 12.54 -2.58
N THR A 222 22.34 12.28 -3.75
CA THR A 222 21.58 11.91 -4.96
C THR A 222 20.79 10.63 -4.74
N LEU A 223 21.43 9.56 -4.24
CA LEU A 223 20.75 8.29 -3.96
C LEU A 223 19.66 8.42 -2.89
N VAL A 224 19.86 9.26 -1.87
CA VAL A 224 18.86 9.53 -0.83
C VAL A 224 17.64 10.19 -1.45
N SER A 225 17.82 11.21 -2.29
CA SER A 225 16.75 11.90 -3.00
C SER A 225 15.98 10.97 -3.94
N GLU A 226 16.68 10.14 -4.70
CA GLU A 226 16.05 9.15 -5.59
C GLU A 226 15.27 8.08 -4.81
N ALA A 227 15.83 7.58 -3.71
CA ALA A 227 15.16 6.61 -2.84
C ALA A 227 13.94 7.22 -2.14
N GLU A 228 14.01 8.48 -1.74
CA GLU A 228 12.89 9.22 -1.16
C GLU A 228 11.77 9.43 -2.18
N TRP A 229 12.09 9.85 -3.41
CA TRP A 229 11.11 9.95 -4.50
C TRP A 229 10.43 8.60 -4.77
N MET A 230 11.21 7.51 -4.83
CA MET A 230 10.67 6.18 -5.06
C MET A 230 9.71 5.75 -3.93
N ARG A 231 10.08 6.03 -2.68
CA ARG A 231 9.28 5.71 -1.49
C ARG A 231 8.00 6.52 -1.39
N THR A 232 8.06 7.81 -1.70
CA THR A 232 6.94 8.76 -1.51
C THR A 232 5.97 8.79 -2.68
N ARG A 233 6.47 8.64 -3.92
CA ARG A 233 5.70 8.83 -5.15
C ARG A 233 5.84 7.66 -6.12
N GLY A 234 7.06 7.16 -6.34
CA GLY A 234 7.32 6.12 -7.34
C GLY A 234 6.49 4.84 -7.14
N VAL A 235 6.45 4.28 -5.92
CA VAL A 235 5.74 3.01 -5.67
C VAL A 235 4.24 3.18 -5.90
N VAL A 236 3.69 4.33 -5.48
CA VAL A 236 2.28 4.67 -5.68
C VAL A 236 1.95 4.77 -7.17
N LEU A 237 2.82 5.42 -7.95
CA LEU A 237 2.61 5.54 -9.39
C LEU A 237 2.71 4.19 -10.11
N VAL A 238 3.69 3.33 -9.76
CA VAL A 238 3.78 1.96 -10.29
C VAL A 238 2.50 1.18 -10.01
N ALA A 239 2.03 1.18 -8.75
CA ALA A 239 0.81 0.49 -8.37
C ALA A 239 -0.41 1.04 -9.13
N ASN A 240 -0.51 2.36 -9.26
CA ASN A 240 -1.59 3.00 -9.99
C ASN A 240 -1.58 2.63 -11.49
N SER A 241 -0.40 2.57 -12.12
CA SER A 241 -0.28 2.16 -13.53
C SER A 241 -0.60 0.69 -13.75
N ILE A 242 -0.32 -0.19 -12.78
CA ILE A 242 -0.72 -1.62 -12.81
C ILE A 242 -2.23 -1.74 -12.68
N LEU A 243 -2.83 -1.07 -11.69
CA LEU A 243 -4.26 -1.16 -11.41
C LEU A 243 -5.13 -0.56 -12.52
N ASN A 244 -4.61 0.43 -13.26
CA ASN A 244 -5.30 1.03 -14.41
C ASN A 244 -4.84 0.44 -15.76
N ALA A 245 -4.12 -0.69 -15.76
CA ALA A 245 -3.72 -1.34 -17.00
C ALA A 245 -4.95 -1.95 -17.70
N GLY A 246 -5.22 -1.53 -18.95
CA GLY A 246 -6.37 -2.03 -19.70
C GLY A 246 -6.31 -3.53 -20.01
N GLU A 247 -5.12 -4.14 -19.96
CA GLU A 247 -4.93 -5.61 -20.01
C GLU A 247 -5.50 -6.29 -18.78
N LEU A 248 -5.25 -5.73 -17.59
CA LEU A 248 -5.76 -6.25 -16.32
C LEU A 248 -7.29 -6.15 -16.28
N ASP A 249 -7.84 -4.99 -16.67
CA ASP A 249 -9.29 -4.79 -16.75
C ASP A 249 -9.96 -5.81 -17.67
N ARG A 250 -9.39 -6.04 -18.86
CA ARG A 250 -9.90 -7.04 -19.82
C ARG A 250 -9.82 -8.46 -19.27
N ALA A 251 -8.71 -8.82 -18.62
CA ALA A 251 -8.54 -10.15 -18.05
C ALA A 251 -9.53 -10.40 -16.90
N VAL A 252 -9.70 -9.43 -16.00
CA VAL A 252 -10.66 -9.50 -14.88
C VAL A 252 -12.11 -9.55 -15.38
N ALA A 253 -12.45 -8.76 -16.41
CA ALA A 253 -13.77 -8.81 -17.03
C ALA A 253 -14.06 -10.18 -17.64
N ALA A 254 -13.12 -10.74 -18.41
CA ALA A 254 -13.26 -12.07 -19.00
C ALA A 254 -13.40 -13.17 -17.94
N LEU A 255 -12.62 -13.10 -16.85
CA LEU A 255 -12.70 -14.02 -15.73
C LEU A 255 -14.07 -13.93 -15.04
N THR A 256 -14.56 -12.71 -14.80
CA THR A 256 -15.86 -12.46 -14.16
C THR A 256 -17.01 -13.00 -15.00
N ASP A 257 -16.98 -12.80 -16.32
CA ASP A 257 -18.01 -13.28 -17.22
C ASP A 257 -18.00 -14.81 -17.34
N ALA A 258 -16.81 -15.42 -17.42
CA ALA A 258 -16.66 -16.88 -17.45
C ALA A 258 -17.11 -17.52 -16.13
N ALA A 259 -16.73 -16.95 -14.98
CA ALA A 259 -17.14 -17.43 -13.67
C ALA A 259 -18.67 -17.32 -13.48
N ARG A 260 -19.28 -16.22 -13.95
CA ARG A 260 -20.73 -16.06 -13.95
C ARG A 260 -21.42 -17.12 -14.81
N ALA A 261 -20.88 -17.42 -15.99
CA ALA A 261 -21.41 -18.48 -16.86
C ALA A 261 -21.35 -19.85 -16.18
N VAL A 262 -20.22 -20.22 -15.56
CA VAL A 262 -20.09 -21.47 -14.78
C VAL A 262 -21.10 -21.51 -13.64
N GLY A 263 -21.24 -20.44 -12.87
CA GLY A 263 -22.22 -20.34 -11.78
C GLY A 263 -23.66 -20.52 -12.27
N HIS A 264 -24.04 -19.84 -13.37
CA HIS A 264 -25.36 -20.00 -13.98
C HIS A 264 -25.60 -21.45 -14.42
N ARG A 265 -24.62 -22.08 -15.08
CA ARG A 265 -24.71 -23.48 -15.50
C ARG A 265 -24.87 -24.41 -14.30
N GLY A 266 -24.07 -24.23 -13.25
CA GLY A 266 -24.15 -24.99 -12.01
C GLY A 266 -25.54 -24.93 -11.38
N GLY A 267 -26.11 -23.73 -11.25
CA GLY A 267 -27.47 -23.56 -10.72
C GLY A 267 -28.54 -24.20 -11.61
N TYR A 268 -28.41 -24.11 -12.94
CA TYR A 268 -29.33 -24.81 -13.86
C TYR A 268 -29.27 -26.32 -13.71
N LEU A 269 -28.07 -26.90 -13.59
CA LEU A 269 -27.88 -28.34 -13.40
C LEU A 269 -28.41 -28.82 -12.05
N GLU A 270 -28.24 -28.03 -11.00
CA GLU A 270 -28.81 -28.33 -9.67
C GLU A 270 -30.35 -28.35 -9.72
N CYS A 271 -30.96 -27.34 -10.35
CA CYS A 271 -32.41 -27.29 -10.57
C CYS A 271 -32.91 -28.47 -11.40
N ALA A 272 -32.21 -28.81 -12.50
CA ALA A 272 -32.53 -29.97 -13.33
C ALA A 272 -32.50 -31.25 -12.48
N SER A 273 -31.45 -31.46 -11.68
CA SER A 273 -31.33 -32.62 -10.80
C SER A 273 -32.48 -32.73 -9.78
N HIS A 274 -32.90 -31.62 -9.18
CA HIS A 274 -34.06 -31.61 -8.28
C HIS A 274 -35.37 -32.01 -9.00
N VAL A 275 -35.57 -31.52 -10.23
CA VAL A 275 -36.75 -31.87 -11.04
C VAL A 275 -36.73 -33.35 -11.43
N GLU A 276 -35.58 -33.88 -11.84
CA GLU A 276 -35.40 -35.30 -12.15
C GLU A 276 -35.74 -36.19 -10.95
N GLN A 277 -35.29 -35.80 -9.76
CA GLN A 277 -35.55 -36.54 -8.53
C GLN A 277 -37.05 -36.59 -8.17
N ILE A 278 -37.78 -35.50 -8.43
CA ILE A 278 -39.22 -35.41 -8.14
C ILE A 278 -40.04 -36.17 -9.19
N LEU A 279 -39.66 -36.09 -10.47
CA LEU A 279 -40.42 -36.67 -11.57
C LEU A 279 -40.03 -38.12 -11.88
N GLY A 280 -38.86 -38.59 -11.42
CA GLY A 280 -38.35 -39.93 -11.71
C GLY A 280 -37.98 -40.16 -13.17
N GLN A 281 -37.70 -39.08 -13.92
CA GLN A 281 -37.35 -39.09 -15.34
C GLN A 281 -36.23 -38.06 -15.59
N GLU A 282 -35.32 -38.35 -16.53
CA GLU A 282 -34.28 -37.41 -16.98
C GLU A 282 -34.89 -36.10 -17.51
N PHE A 283 -34.29 -34.98 -17.14
CA PHE A 283 -34.71 -33.63 -17.48
C PHE A 283 -33.85 -33.12 -18.64
N ASP A 284 -34.51 -32.63 -19.67
CA ASP A 284 -33.82 -32.16 -20.87
C ASP A 284 -33.06 -30.85 -20.59
N VAL A 285 -31.74 -30.97 -20.45
CA VAL A 285 -30.80 -29.85 -20.26
C VAL A 285 -30.31 -29.23 -21.59
N SER A 286 -30.75 -29.73 -22.75
CA SER A 286 -30.34 -29.21 -24.06
C SER A 286 -30.76 -27.75 -24.31
N HIS A 287 -31.76 -27.27 -23.56
CA HIS A 287 -32.24 -25.89 -23.60
C HIS A 287 -31.52 -24.95 -22.61
N CYS A 288 -30.46 -25.42 -21.93
CA CYS A 288 -29.63 -24.55 -21.10
C CYS A 288 -29.01 -23.45 -21.99
N SER A 289 -29.30 -22.19 -21.67
CA SER A 289 -28.73 -21.04 -22.39
C SER A 289 -27.22 -20.90 -22.22
N VAL A 290 -26.64 -21.66 -21.28
CA VAL A 290 -25.21 -21.67 -20.99
C VAL A 290 -24.59 -22.96 -21.53
N THR A 291 -23.59 -22.79 -22.39
CA THR A 291 -22.93 -23.92 -23.08
C THR A 291 -22.17 -24.83 -22.12
N ASP A 292 -22.02 -26.11 -22.46
CA ASP A 292 -21.13 -27.07 -21.76
C ASP A 292 -19.65 -26.70 -21.78
N ARG A 293 -19.28 -25.66 -22.52
CA ARG A 293 -17.91 -25.13 -22.60
C ARG A 293 -17.61 -24.08 -21.52
N ALA A 294 -18.57 -23.74 -20.65
CA ALA A 294 -18.37 -22.72 -19.61
C ALA A 294 -17.17 -23.03 -18.71
N ASP A 295 -17.02 -24.28 -18.27
CA ASP A 295 -15.90 -24.71 -17.42
C ASP A 295 -14.55 -24.60 -18.14
N ALA A 296 -14.50 -24.95 -19.42
CA ALA A 296 -13.30 -24.81 -20.24
C ALA A 296 -12.96 -23.34 -20.52
N ALA A 297 -13.98 -22.48 -20.70
CA ALA A 297 -13.81 -21.05 -20.89
C ALA A 297 -13.31 -20.37 -19.61
N LEU A 298 -13.78 -20.80 -18.43
CA LEU A 298 -13.25 -20.33 -17.14
C LEU A 298 -11.79 -20.74 -16.97
N ALA A 299 -11.43 -22.00 -17.21
CA ALA A 299 -10.05 -22.46 -17.13
C ALA A 299 -9.12 -21.70 -18.11
N GLN A 300 -9.62 -21.35 -19.30
CA GLN A 300 -8.88 -20.52 -20.25
C GLN A 300 -8.70 -19.08 -19.74
N ALA A 301 -9.74 -18.49 -19.14
CA ALA A 301 -9.69 -17.14 -18.57
C ALA A 301 -8.76 -17.07 -17.36
N GLU A 302 -8.81 -18.07 -16.48
CA GLU A 302 -7.87 -18.24 -15.35
C GLU A 302 -6.43 -18.31 -15.84
N ASN A 303 -6.15 -19.19 -16.82
CA ASN A 303 -4.82 -19.29 -17.39
C ASN A 303 -4.36 -18.00 -18.10
N SER A 304 -5.29 -17.24 -18.70
CA SER A 304 -4.97 -15.94 -19.29
C SER A 304 -4.67 -14.86 -18.23
N TYR A 305 -5.31 -14.93 -17.07
CA TYR A 305 -5.07 -14.02 -15.95
C TYR A 305 -3.76 -14.35 -15.23
N ASP A 306 -3.49 -15.64 -14.96
CA ASP A 306 -2.29 -16.09 -14.27
C ASP A 306 -1.00 -15.83 -15.08
N ASN A 307 -1.12 -15.84 -16.41
CA ASN A 307 0.00 -15.55 -17.32
C ASN A 307 -0.09 -14.14 -17.93
N LEU A 308 -0.81 -13.22 -17.28
CA LEU A 308 -0.97 -11.86 -17.77
C LEU A 308 0.37 -11.11 -17.74
N SER A 309 0.85 -10.70 -18.92
CA SER A 309 1.97 -9.77 -19.03
C SER A 309 1.44 -8.33 -19.10
N LEU A 310 1.94 -7.49 -18.19
CA LEU A 310 1.64 -6.08 -18.15
C LEU A 310 2.85 -5.30 -18.69
N PRO A 311 2.73 -4.60 -19.84
CA PRO A 311 3.85 -3.87 -20.45
C PRO A 311 4.52 -2.88 -19.48
N ILE A 312 3.75 -2.31 -18.55
CA ILE A 312 4.28 -1.41 -17.52
C ILE A 312 5.28 -2.10 -16.60
N MET A 313 5.08 -3.38 -16.27
CA MET A 313 6.00 -4.14 -15.43
C MET A 313 7.35 -4.34 -16.14
N ASP A 314 7.31 -4.65 -17.44
CA ASP A 314 8.51 -4.78 -18.26
C ASP A 314 9.27 -3.45 -18.35
N LEU A 315 8.56 -2.33 -18.56
CA LEU A 315 9.15 -0.99 -18.61
C LEU A 315 9.79 -0.59 -17.28
N VAL A 316 9.16 -0.92 -16.15
CA VAL A 316 9.72 -0.67 -14.80
C VAL A 316 10.97 -1.52 -14.59
N VAL A 317 10.92 -2.81 -14.91
CA VAL A 317 12.07 -3.73 -14.75
C VAL A 317 13.25 -3.31 -15.63
N GLU A 318 13.00 -2.92 -16.87
CA GLU A 318 14.06 -2.43 -17.76
C GLU A 318 14.65 -1.08 -17.30
N SER A 319 13.82 -0.21 -16.72
CA SER A 319 14.28 1.07 -16.17
C SER A 319 15.19 0.87 -14.95
N LEU A 320 14.87 -0.08 -14.07
CA LEU A 320 15.66 -0.40 -12.88
C LEU A 320 17.05 -1.00 -13.18
N LYS A 321 17.30 -1.48 -14.40
CA LYS A 321 18.61 -2.03 -14.82
C LYS A 321 19.61 -0.95 -15.23
N LYS A 322 19.23 0.31 -15.25
CA LYS A 322 20.05 1.43 -15.75
C LYS A 322 20.52 2.31 -14.58
N ASP A 323 21.67 2.96 -14.75
CA ASP A 323 22.22 3.85 -13.72
C ASP A 323 21.33 5.08 -13.49
N ASP A 324 20.59 5.52 -14.52
CA ASP A 324 19.62 6.62 -14.51
C ASP A 324 18.17 6.14 -14.23
N TRP A 325 18.01 5.05 -13.48
CA TRP A 325 16.71 4.40 -13.23
C TRP A 325 15.62 5.37 -12.75
N CYS A 326 15.94 6.31 -11.86
CA CYS A 326 14.97 7.23 -11.27
C CYS A 326 14.39 8.19 -12.32
N GLN A 327 15.23 8.72 -13.22
CA GLN A 327 14.79 9.59 -14.30
C GLN A 327 13.92 8.85 -15.32
N ARG A 328 14.29 7.60 -15.65
CA ARG A 328 13.50 6.75 -16.55
C ARG A 328 12.13 6.41 -15.98
N LEU A 329 12.07 6.05 -14.69
CA LEU A 329 10.81 5.78 -14.02
C LEU A 329 9.93 7.03 -13.97
N LYS A 330 10.49 8.22 -13.70
CA LYS A 330 9.76 9.48 -13.78
C LYS A 330 9.16 9.71 -15.17
N ALA A 331 9.94 9.49 -16.23
CA ALA A 331 9.44 9.66 -17.60
C ALA A 331 8.31 8.69 -17.96
N VAL A 332 8.35 7.45 -17.44
CA VAL A 332 7.35 6.41 -17.72
C VAL A 332 6.08 6.60 -16.87
N LEU A 333 6.23 6.99 -15.61
CA LEU A 333 5.15 6.98 -14.61
C LEU A 333 4.57 8.36 -14.30
N ASP A 334 5.32 9.41 -14.57
CA ASP A 334 4.99 10.81 -14.29
C ASP A 334 5.36 11.68 -15.51
N PRO A 335 4.82 11.37 -16.71
CA PRO A 335 5.15 12.13 -17.91
C PRO A 335 4.77 13.60 -17.69
N PRO A 336 5.66 14.56 -18.03
CA PRO A 336 5.35 15.96 -17.87
C PRO A 336 4.11 16.28 -18.69
N VAL A 337 3.15 16.99 -18.08
CA VAL A 337 1.94 17.46 -18.76
C VAL A 337 2.41 18.41 -19.85
N THR A 338 2.54 17.90 -21.07
CA THR A 338 2.64 18.74 -22.25
C THR A 338 1.27 19.37 -22.41
N VAL A 339 1.16 20.64 -22.01
CA VAL A 339 0.12 21.51 -22.50
C VAL A 339 0.25 21.47 -24.01
N GLU A 340 -0.65 20.78 -24.69
CA GLU A 340 -0.83 20.96 -26.13
C GLU A 340 -1.21 22.43 -26.31
N LEU A 341 -0.22 23.26 -26.62
CA LEU A 341 -0.42 24.59 -27.16
C LEU A 341 -1.10 24.34 -28.51
N SER A 342 -2.43 24.37 -28.48
CA SER A 342 -3.26 24.52 -29.67
C SER A 342 -2.68 25.67 -30.49
N ASP A 343 -2.24 25.35 -31.70
CA ASP A 343 -1.84 26.34 -32.71
C ASP A 343 -3.00 27.33 -32.93
N GLU A 344 -2.94 28.50 -32.29
CA GLU A 344 -3.72 29.66 -32.67
C GLU A 344 -2.99 30.36 -33.83
N ASP A 345 -3.64 30.38 -34.99
CA ASP A 345 -3.22 31.10 -36.18
C ASP A 345 -2.96 32.59 -35.88
N PRO A 346 -1.92 33.22 -36.48
CA PRO A 346 -1.54 34.59 -36.16
C PRO A 346 -2.42 35.59 -36.91
N ALA A 347 -3.04 36.52 -36.18
CA ALA A 347 -3.72 37.67 -36.77
C ALA A 347 -3.56 38.95 -35.92
N GLY A 348 -2.89 39.95 -36.50
CA GLY A 348 -3.07 41.39 -36.23
C GLY A 348 -2.40 41.91 -34.95
N ASP A 349 -1.28 42.63 -35.01
CA ASP A 349 -1.13 44.04 -35.40
C ASP A 349 -1.36 45.05 -34.25
N ASP A 350 -0.46 46.03 -34.23
CA ASP A 350 -0.42 47.30 -33.49
C ASP A 350 -0.20 47.34 -31.96
N GLY A 351 1.06 47.64 -31.59
CA GLY A 351 1.43 48.97 -31.09
C GLY A 351 1.22 49.28 -29.61
N GLY A 352 2.31 49.60 -28.91
CA GLY A 352 2.26 50.24 -27.60
C GLY A 352 3.61 50.31 -26.89
N ASP A 353 4.37 51.36 -27.18
CA ASP A 353 5.51 51.83 -26.36
C ASP A 353 5.08 52.14 -24.92
N GLY A 354 5.98 51.89 -23.96
CA GLY A 354 5.82 52.26 -22.56
C GLY A 354 7.04 51.87 -21.75
N ASP A 355 8.04 52.75 -21.75
CA ASP A 355 9.16 52.80 -20.81
C ASP A 355 8.65 52.84 -19.34
N ASP A 356 9.33 52.18 -18.40
CA ASP A 356 10.05 52.82 -17.27
C ASP A 356 10.56 51.79 -16.25
N ASP A 357 11.85 51.95 -15.94
CA ASP A 357 12.49 51.96 -14.62
C ASP A 357 12.40 50.78 -13.64
N GLY A 358 13.55 50.11 -13.54
CA GLY A 358 14.37 49.95 -12.33
C GLY A 358 13.73 49.92 -10.94
N ASP A 359 14.02 48.85 -10.20
CA ASP A 359 14.68 48.98 -8.88
C ASP A 359 15.26 47.62 -8.45
N ASP A 360 16.57 47.62 -8.20
CA ASP A 360 17.25 46.66 -7.35
C ASP A 360 16.84 46.99 -5.89
N ASP A 361 16.38 46.01 -5.12
CA ASP A 361 16.45 46.11 -3.66
C ASP A 361 16.67 44.72 -3.04
N ASP A 362 17.85 44.59 -2.45
CA ASP A 362 18.28 43.47 -1.62
C ASP A 362 17.62 43.60 -0.24
N GLY A 363 16.85 42.58 0.17
CA GLY A 363 16.21 42.56 1.48
C GLY A 363 16.04 41.15 2.02
N GLU A 364 17.02 40.69 2.79
CA GLU A 364 16.89 39.55 3.69
C GLU A 364 15.79 39.82 4.73
N ASP A 365 14.80 38.91 4.85
CA ASP A 365 14.09 38.72 6.12
C ASP A 365 13.71 37.25 6.31
N ALA A 366 14.10 36.73 7.46
CA ALA A 366 13.88 35.38 7.92
C ALA A 366 12.58 35.33 8.72
N GLY A 367 11.61 34.53 8.27
CA GLY A 367 10.36 34.28 8.99
C GLY A 367 10.07 32.80 9.07
N ASP A 368 10.25 32.23 10.26
CA ASP A 368 9.85 30.88 10.65
C ASP A 368 8.36 30.60 10.36
N ASP A 369 8.06 29.52 9.62
CA ASP A 369 6.70 29.00 9.43
C ASP A 369 6.64 27.48 9.67
N ASP A 370 7.02 27.07 10.89
CA ASP A 370 6.99 25.68 11.37
C ASP A 370 5.64 25.25 11.99
N GLY A 371 4.58 26.05 11.79
CA GLY A 371 3.27 25.83 12.41
C GLY A 371 2.37 24.83 11.69
N ASP A 372 2.38 24.79 10.36
CA ASP A 372 1.28 24.19 9.58
C ASP A 372 1.47 22.69 9.27
N ARG A 373 2.72 22.20 9.24
CA ARG A 373 3.00 20.77 8.92
C ARG A 373 2.58 19.79 10.01
N ARG A 374 2.44 20.24 11.25
CA ARG A 374 2.13 19.36 12.39
C ARG A 374 0.65 18.96 12.43
N ASP A 375 -0.23 19.80 11.89
CA ASP A 375 -1.66 19.54 11.84
C ASP A 375 -2.04 18.64 10.65
N GLU A 376 -1.31 18.72 9.55
CA GLU A 376 -1.51 17.83 8.39
C GLU A 376 -1.06 16.40 8.68
N TYR A 377 0.06 16.24 9.40
CA TYR A 377 0.57 14.94 9.83
C TYR A 377 -0.40 14.23 10.80
N ASN A 378 -1.03 14.98 11.71
CA ASN A 378 -2.03 14.44 12.64
C ASN A 378 -3.35 14.05 11.94
N ARG A 379 -3.75 14.75 10.88
CA ARG A 379 -4.91 14.35 10.06
C ARG A 379 -4.65 13.10 9.24
N LEU A 380 -3.45 12.96 8.68
CA LEU A 380 -3.03 11.76 7.93
C LEU A 380 -2.89 10.54 8.85
N LEU A 381 -2.33 10.70 10.05
CA LEU A 381 -2.26 9.62 11.05
C LEU A 381 -3.64 9.15 11.50
N ASN A 382 -4.60 10.06 11.72
CA ASN A 382 -5.96 9.67 12.09
C ASN A 382 -6.68 8.92 10.95
N ARG A 383 -6.41 9.27 9.69
CA ARG A 383 -6.96 8.55 8.52
C ARG A 383 -6.36 7.15 8.38
N LEU A 384 -5.06 7.00 8.63
CA LEU A 384 -4.38 5.70 8.64
C LEU A 384 -4.87 4.81 9.80
N LEU A 385 -5.11 5.40 10.98
CA LEU A 385 -5.61 4.65 12.14
C LEU A 385 -7.05 4.15 11.95
N ILE A 386 -7.89 4.90 11.23
CA ILE A 386 -9.27 4.50 10.89
C ILE A 386 -9.28 3.40 9.82
N GLY A 387 -8.35 3.44 8.84
CA GLY A 387 -8.22 2.42 7.79
C GLY A 387 -7.76 1.06 8.29
N VAL A 388 -6.91 1.02 9.33
CA VAL A 388 -6.43 -0.24 9.93
C VAL A 388 -7.48 -0.89 10.84
N CYS A 389 -8.52 -0.18 11.25
CA CYS A 389 -9.59 -0.73 12.10
C CYS A 389 -10.76 -1.39 11.33
N ALA A 390 -10.75 -1.31 9.99
CA ALA A 390 -11.80 -1.81 9.10
C ALA A 390 -11.43 -3.09 8.32
N LEU A 391 -10.25 -3.65 8.57
CA LEU A 391 -9.94 -5.08 8.36
C LEU A 391 -10.06 -5.80 9.70
#